data_AF-A0A9X9I579-F1
#
_entry.id   AF-A0A9X9I579-F1
#
_cell.length_a   1.000
_cell.length_b   1.000
_cell.length_c   1.000
_cell.angle_alpha   90.00
_cell.angle_beta   90.00
_cell.angle_gamma   90.00
#
_symmetry.space_group_name_H-M   'P 1'
#
loop_
_entity.id
_entity.type
_entity.pdbx_description
1 polymer ?
#
loop_
_entity_poly.entity_id
_entity_poly.type
_entity_poly.pdbx_seq_one_letter_code
_entity_poly.pdbx_strand_id
1 'polypeptide(L)'
;MTIQQITADQREQQFIAELDDAREILQVLKNAYKEHATGRGLTKRYKIKDREMEFVDLADLLKQIRYWENEIRKFEAALGFSARRSGRIICRF
;
A
#
# COMPACT_ATOMS: atom_id res chain seq x y z
N MET A 1 -13.86 -33.93 1.93
CA MET A 1 -13.19 -32.63 1.78
C MET A 1 -13.65 -32.03 0.47
N THR A 2 -14.31 -30.88 0.52
CA THR A 2 -15.04 -30.28 -0.61
C THR A 2 -14.12 -29.37 -1.41
N ILE A 3 -14.14 -29.47 -2.74
CA ILE A 3 -13.33 -28.67 -3.70
C ILE A 3 -13.45 -27.16 -3.43
N GLN A 4 -14.60 -26.71 -2.93
CA GLN A 4 -14.86 -25.31 -2.59
C GLN A 4 -13.99 -24.77 -1.43
N GLN A 5 -13.58 -25.61 -0.48
CA GLN A 5 -12.72 -25.20 0.64
C GLN A 5 -11.28 -24.92 0.15
N ILE A 6 -10.75 -25.78 -0.72
CA ILE A 6 -9.41 -25.62 -1.32
C ILE A 6 -9.31 -24.30 -2.08
N THR A 7 -10.36 -23.89 -2.80
CA THR A 7 -10.37 -22.62 -3.54
C THR A 7 -10.46 -21.38 -2.64
N ALA A 8 -11.05 -21.50 -1.45
CA ALA A 8 -11.13 -20.40 -0.50
C ALA A 8 -9.75 -20.17 0.17
N ASP A 9 -9.12 -21.25 0.63
CA ASP A 9 -7.79 -21.21 1.24
C ASP A 9 -6.73 -20.65 0.28
N GLN A 10 -6.81 -21.01 -1.02
CA GLN A 10 -5.93 -20.48 -2.05
C GLN A 10 -6.11 -18.96 -2.27
N ARG A 11 -7.34 -18.45 -2.19
CA ARG A 11 -7.62 -17.01 -2.32
C ARG A 11 -7.11 -16.23 -1.13
N GLU A 12 -7.27 -16.77 0.08
CA GLU A 12 -6.73 -16.15 1.29
C GLU A 12 -5.21 -16.08 1.23
N GLN A 13 -4.54 -17.15 0.81
CA GLN A 13 -3.09 -17.15 0.61
C GLN A 13 -2.63 -16.15 -0.44
N GLN A 14 -3.38 -15.98 -1.54
CA GLN A 14 -3.11 -14.95 -2.55
C GLN A 14 -3.22 -13.55 -1.96
N PHE A 15 -4.29 -13.25 -1.21
CA PHE A 15 -4.46 -11.95 -0.58
C PHE A 15 -3.39 -11.64 0.47
N ILE A 16 -2.91 -12.64 1.21
CA ILE A 16 -1.81 -12.47 2.17
C ILE A 16 -0.52 -12.10 1.43
N ALA A 17 -0.19 -12.81 0.35
CA ALA A 17 0.98 -12.51 -0.47
C ALA A 17 0.91 -11.10 -1.11
N GLU A 18 -0.25 -10.74 -1.67
CA GLU A 18 -0.49 -9.41 -2.25
C GLU A 18 -0.40 -8.28 -1.20
N LEU A 19 -0.82 -8.56 0.04
CA LEU A 19 -0.75 -7.60 1.14
C LEU A 19 0.69 -7.36 1.57
N ASP A 20 1.51 -8.41 1.70
CA ASP A 20 2.92 -8.29 2.01
C ASP A 20 3.68 -7.54 0.91
N ASP A 21 3.39 -7.85 -0.36
CA ASP A 21 3.90 -7.11 -1.52
C ASP A 21 3.54 -5.62 -1.44
N ALA A 22 2.27 -5.30 -1.18
CA ALA A 22 1.81 -3.92 -1.08
C ALA A 22 2.50 -3.16 0.07
N ARG A 23 2.76 -3.83 1.20
CA ARG A 23 3.51 -3.27 2.34
C ARG A 23 4.97 -2.97 1.98
N GLU A 24 5.63 -3.87 1.27
CA GLU A 24 7.00 -3.67 0.79
C GLU A 24 7.07 -2.46 -0.16
N ILE A 25 6.14 -2.36 -1.12
CA ILE A 25 6.02 -1.22 -2.03
C ILE A 25 5.83 0.08 -1.26
N LEU A 26 4.95 0.10 -0.25
CA LEU A 26 4.72 1.28 0.58
C LEU A 26 6.00 1.69 1.33
N GLN A 27 6.77 0.74 1.83
CA GLN A 27 8.02 1.02 2.54
C GLN A 27 9.06 1.66 1.61
N VAL A 28 9.21 1.15 0.40
CA VAL A 28 10.09 1.73 -0.62
C VAL A 28 9.65 3.16 -0.95
N LEU A 29 8.35 3.41 -1.16
CA LEU A 29 7.82 4.75 -1.42
C LEU A 29 8.03 5.73 -0.26
N LYS A 30 7.91 5.26 0.99
CA LYS A 30 8.20 6.08 2.19
C LYS A 30 9.67 6.44 2.29
N ASN A 31 10.57 5.52 1.92
CA ASN A 31 12.00 5.79 1.86
C ASN A 31 12.33 6.79 0.74
N ALA A 32 11.75 6.58 -0.45
CA ALA A 32 11.83 7.52 -1.55
C ALA A 32 11.39 8.94 -1.14
N TYR A 33 10.30 9.04 -0.36
CA TYR A 33 9.80 10.32 0.14
C TYR A 33 10.78 10.98 1.10
N LYS A 34 11.34 10.22 2.04
CA LYS A 34 12.36 10.74 2.96
C LYS A 34 13.58 11.25 2.20
N GLU A 35 14.05 10.50 1.21
CA GLU A 35 15.18 10.91 0.37
C GLU A 35 14.88 12.14 -0.51
N HIS A 36 13.65 12.26 -1.01
CA HIS A 36 13.24 13.39 -1.83
C HIS A 36 13.00 14.64 -0.98
N ALA A 37 12.59 14.48 0.28
CA ALA A 37 12.44 15.57 1.24
C ALA A 37 13.80 16.07 1.78
N THR A 38 14.81 15.19 1.87
CA THR A 38 16.15 15.55 2.34
C THR A 38 17.09 15.98 1.21
N GLY A 39 16.88 15.50 -0.01
CA GLY A 39 17.66 15.85 -1.20
C GLY A 39 17.09 17.07 -1.94
N ARG A 40 17.97 17.84 -2.60
CA ARG A 40 17.56 18.89 -3.55
C ARG A 40 16.90 18.27 -4.77
N GLY A 41 15.58 18.04 -4.71
CA GLY A 41 14.63 17.99 -5.83
C GLY A 41 15.13 17.44 -7.17
N LEU A 42 15.80 16.28 -7.17
CA LEU A 42 16.17 15.59 -8.39
C LEU A 42 15.19 14.45 -8.61
N THR A 43 14.62 14.42 -9.81
CA THR A 43 13.84 13.30 -10.35
C THR A 43 14.62 12.00 -10.10
N LYS A 44 14.05 11.10 -9.30
CA LYS A 44 14.66 9.81 -8.98
C LYS A 44 13.82 8.70 -9.58
N ARG A 45 14.51 7.77 -10.26
CA ARG A 45 13.93 6.50 -10.69
C ARG A 45 14.06 5.51 -9.53
N TYR A 46 12.93 4.97 -9.09
CA TYR A 46 12.87 3.97 -8.04
C TYR A 46 12.46 2.65 -8.65
N LYS A 47 13.23 1.60 -8.36
CA LYS A 47 12.84 0.24 -8.69
C LYS A 47 11.91 -0.27 -7.59
N ILE A 48 10.64 -0.43 -7.93
CA ILE A 48 9.60 -0.93 -7.04
C ILE A 48 9.19 -2.29 -7.58
N LYS A 49 9.67 -3.35 -6.91
CA LYS A 49 9.50 -4.74 -7.37
C LYS A 49 10.04 -4.90 -8.81
N ASP A 50 9.18 -5.29 -9.75
CA ASP A 50 9.51 -5.45 -11.19
C ASP A 50 9.24 -4.19 -12.03
N ARG A 51 8.84 -3.08 -11.40
CA ARG A 51 8.51 -1.84 -12.11
C ARG A 51 9.46 -0.74 -11.74
N GLU A 52 10.03 -0.08 -12.75
CA GLU A 52 10.73 1.18 -12.56
C GLU A 52 9.70 2.31 -12.58
N MET A 53 9.61 3.07 -11.49
CA MET A 53 8.76 4.24 -11.40
C MET A 53 9.64 5.49 -11.29
N GLU A 54 9.39 6.46 -12.17
CA GLU A 54 10.04 7.77 -12.14
C GLU A 54 9.09 8.78 -11.50
N PHE A 55 9.55 9.47 -10.46
CA PHE A 55 8.78 10.53 -9.82
C PHE A 55 9.43 11.88 -10.12
N VAL A 56 8.70 12.72 -10.85
CA VAL A 56 9.12 14.08 -11.23
C VAL A 56 8.88 15.07 -10.09
N ASP A 57 7.85 14.84 -9.27
CA ASP A 57 7.49 15.71 -8.16
C ASP A 57 7.06 14.91 -6.92
N LEU A 58 7.24 15.52 -5.75
CA LEU A 58 6.82 15.02 -4.45
C LEU A 58 5.31 14.77 -4.41
N ALA A 59 4.52 15.58 -5.13
CA ALA A 59 3.07 15.42 -5.21
C ALA A 59 2.67 14.05 -5.80
N ASP A 60 3.37 13.58 -6.85
CA ASP A 60 3.07 12.29 -7.47
C ASP A 60 3.51 11.13 -6.58
N LEU A 61 4.63 11.28 -5.88
CA LEU A 61 5.07 10.31 -4.89
C LEU A 61 4.05 10.18 -3.73
N LEU A 62 3.51 11.30 -3.24
CA LEU A 62 2.45 11.30 -2.22
C LEU A 62 1.15 10.65 -2.71
N LYS A 63 0.78 10.85 -3.98
CA LYS A 63 -0.38 10.15 -4.58
C LYS A 63 -0.17 8.64 -4.59
N GLN A 64 1.03 8.18 -4.96
CA GLN A 64 1.35 6.75 -4.93
C GLN A 64 1.30 6.19 -3.51
N ILE A 65 1.86 6.88 -2.52
CA ILE A 65 1.79 6.47 -1.11
C ILE A 65 0.32 6.31 -0.69
N ARG A 66 -0.53 7.31 -0.95
CA ARG A 66 -1.96 7.25 -0.60
C ARG A 66 -2.69 6.11 -1.31
N TYR A 67 -2.35 5.85 -2.57
CA TYR A 67 -2.92 4.75 -3.34
C TYR A 67 -2.62 3.40 -2.65
N TRP A 68 -1.35 3.13 -2.36
CA TRP A 68 -0.94 1.87 -1.74
C TRP A 68 -1.43 1.71 -0.30
N GLU A 69 -1.53 2.80 0.48
CA GLU A 69 -2.18 2.76 1.80
C GLU A 69 -3.66 2.37 1.71
N ASN A 70 -4.37 2.81 0.67
CA ASN A 70 -5.76 2.41 0.44
C ASN A 70 -5.87 0.97 -0.06
N GLU A 71 -4.97 0.51 -0.92
CA GLU A 71 -4.95 -0.89 -1.37
C GLU A 71 -4.68 -1.85 -0.20
N ILE A 72 -3.70 -1.57 0.66
CA ILE A 72 -3.45 -2.36 1.87
C ILE A 72 -4.71 -2.43 2.73
N ARG A 73 -5.42 -1.31 2.93
CA ARG A 73 -6.69 -1.31 3.67
C ARG A 73 -7.78 -2.17 3.03
N LYS A 74 -7.84 -2.23 1.69
CA LYS A 74 -8.77 -3.10 0.97
C LYS A 74 -8.40 -4.57 1.16
N PHE A 75 -7.12 -4.92 1.07
CA PHE A 75 -6.66 -6.29 1.32
C PHE A 75 -6.88 -6.72 2.77
N GLU A 76 -6.58 -5.84 3.74
CA GLU A 76 -6.86 -6.07 5.16
C GLU A 76 -8.37 -6.25 5.40
N ALA A 77 -9.23 -5.47 4.73
CA ALA A 77 -10.68 -5.64 4.81
C ALA A 77 -11.16 -6.96 4.17
N ALA A 78 -10.59 -7.37 3.03
CA ALA A 78 -10.91 -8.62 2.34
C ALA A 78 -10.51 -9.85 3.17
N LEU A 79 -9.39 -9.76 3.90
CA LEU A 79 -8.91 -10.78 4.84
C LEU A 79 -9.59 -10.72 6.22
N GLY A 80 -10.55 -9.80 6.43
CA GLY A 80 -11.27 -9.67 7.70
C GLY A 80 -10.49 -8.99 8.83
N PHE A 81 -9.29 -8.46 8.57
CA PHE A 81 -8.49 -7.68 9.52
C PHE A 81 -9.04 -6.27 9.79
N SER A 82 -10.23 -5.93 9.26
CA SER A 82 -10.84 -4.60 9.31
C SER A 82 -10.62 -3.92 10.67
N ALA A 83 -9.75 -2.91 10.66
CA ALA A 83 -9.71 -1.93 11.73
C ALA A 83 -11.07 -1.24 11.73
N ARG A 84 -11.98 -1.64 12.62
CA ARG A 84 -13.16 -0.85 12.95
C ARG A 84 -12.68 0.59 13.09
N ARG A 85 -13.14 1.48 12.22
CA ARG A 85 -12.89 2.92 12.36
C ARG A 85 -13.55 3.36 13.66
N SER A 86 -12.84 3.18 14.77
CA SER A 86 -13.23 3.72 16.06
C SER A 86 -13.10 5.23 15.95
N GLY A 87 -14.21 5.93 16.15
CA GLY A 87 -14.23 7.37 16.29
C GLY A 87 -14.71 8.14 15.06
N ARG A 88 -16.03 8.23 14.94
CA ARG A 88 -16.74 9.38 14.36
C ARG A 88 -16.02 10.67 14.77
N ILE A 89 -15.51 11.44 13.81
CA ILE A 89 -14.98 12.79 14.09
C ILE A 89 -16.18 13.66 14.50
N ILE A 90 -16.27 13.99 15.78
CA ILE A 90 -17.20 14.99 16.33
C ILE A 90 -16.36 16.24 16.60
N CYS A 91 -15.90 16.94 15.55
CA CYS A 91 -15.57 18.35 15.71
C CYS A 91 -16.83 19.15 15.34
N ARG A 92 -17.36 19.87 16.33
CA ARG A 92 -18.40 20.89 16.17
C ARG A 92 -17.64 22.21 16.20
N PHE A 93 -17.87 23.05 15.21
CA PHE A 93 -17.31 24.40 15.13
C PHE A 93 -17.84 25.28 16.26
#